data_AF-A0A7U9SA65-F1
#
_entry.id   AF-A0A7U9SA65-F1
#
_cell.length_a   1.000
_cell.length_b   1.000
_cell.length_c   1.000
_cell.angle_alpha   90.00
_cell.angle_beta   90.00
_cell.angle_gamma   90.00
#
_symmetry.space_group_name_H-M   'P 1'
#
loop_
_entity.id
_entity.type
_entity.pdbx_description
1 polymer ?
#
loop_
_entity_poly.entity_id
_entity_poly.type
_entity_poly.pdbx_seq_one_letter_code
_entity_poly.pdbx_strand_id
1 'polypeptide(L)' 'MSVKGAGRLEAMGSADPKSLGSYDDSEWETYDGYVMFVVRAGEEAGMIEVTVAAEGCEERYIPIEVKPDK' A
#
# COMPACT_ATOMS: atom_id res chain seq x y z
N MET A 1 2.00 3.66 5.92
CA MET A 1 2.14 2.22 5.60
C MET A 1 3.55 1.94 5.06
N SER A 2 3.97 0.68 4.97
CA SER A 2 5.29 0.31 4.42
C SER A 2 5.16 -0.80 3.37
N VAL A 3 5.88 -0.66 2.26
CA VAL A 3 6.01 -1.69 1.21
C VAL A 3 7.50 -1.97 1.02
N LYS A 4 7.92 -3.22 1.14
CA LYS A 4 9.30 -3.68 0.95
C LYS A 4 9.36 -4.87 0.00
N GLY A 5 10.55 -5.19 -0.48
CA GLY A 5 10.81 -6.37 -1.29
C GLY A 5 10.63 -6.14 -2.78
N ALA A 6 10.03 -7.12 -3.47
CA ALA A 6 9.97 -7.20 -4.94
C ALA A 6 8.94 -6.25 -5.59
N GLY A 7 8.70 -5.09 -4.99
CA GLY A 7 7.71 -4.14 -5.47
C GLY A 7 7.75 -2.83 -4.69
N ARG A 8 6.84 -1.94 -5.03
CA ARG A 8 6.76 -0.60 -4.43
C ARG A 8 5.31 -0.15 -4.25
N LEU A 9 5.12 0.79 -3.33
CA LEU A 9 3.92 1.60 -3.31
C LEU A 9 3.90 2.48 -4.56
N GLU A 10 2.80 2.40 -5.32
CA GLU A 10 2.59 3.24 -6.50
C GLU A 10 1.64 4.40 -6.22
N ALA A 11 0.58 4.18 -5.43
CA ALA A 11 -0.32 5.24 -4.99
C ALA A 11 -1.14 4.86 -3.76
N MET A 12 -1.67 5.84 -3.02
CA MET A 12 -2.64 5.64 -1.94
C MET A 12 -3.75 6.69 -1.99
N GLY A 13 -4.97 6.35 -1.57
CA GLY A 13 -6.09 7.29 -1.53
C GLY A 13 -7.36 6.72 -0.91
N SER A 14 -8.15 7.57 -0.23
CA SER A 14 -9.42 7.22 0.41
C SER A 14 -10.67 7.63 -0.38
N ALA A 15 -10.50 8.37 -1.47
CA ALA A 15 -11.58 8.99 -2.25
C ALA A 15 -12.38 10.09 -1.53
N ASP A 16 -11.86 10.66 -0.41
CA ASP A 16 -12.41 11.89 0.14
C ASP A 16 -12.29 13.03 -0.89
N PRO A 17 -13.40 13.63 -1.36
CA PRO A 17 -13.37 14.72 -2.35
C PRO A 17 -12.67 16.00 -1.84
N LYS A 18 -12.42 16.11 -0.54
CA LYS A 18 -11.72 17.24 0.10
C LYS A 18 -10.29 16.91 0.50
N SER A 19 -9.79 15.71 0.20
CA SER A 19 -8.41 15.36 0.52
C SER A 19 -7.42 16.33 -0.14
N LEU A 20 -6.42 16.72 0.64
CA LEU A 20 -5.28 17.52 0.17
C LEU A 20 -4.00 16.68 0.03
N GLY A 21 -4.07 15.38 0.37
CA GLY A 21 -2.94 14.47 0.28
C GLY A 21 -2.50 14.21 -1.15
N SER A 22 -1.20 13.97 -1.35
CA SER A 22 -0.65 13.59 -2.65
C SER A 22 -0.79 12.08 -2.82
N TYR A 23 -1.30 11.60 -3.97
CA TYR A 23 -1.42 10.16 -4.23
C TYR A 23 -0.11 9.36 -4.05
N ASP A 24 1.05 10.03 -4.12
CA ASP A 24 2.37 9.43 -3.88
C ASP A 24 2.72 9.27 -2.39
N ASP A 25 1.90 9.79 -1.47
CA ASP A 25 2.10 9.71 -0.03
C ASP A 25 1.91 8.28 0.48
N SER A 26 2.67 7.94 1.54
CA SER A 26 2.61 6.62 2.17
C SER A 26 1.62 6.52 3.35
N GLU A 27 0.96 7.63 3.67
CA GLU A 27 0.01 7.76 4.78
C GLU A 27 -1.25 8.50 4.29
N TRP A 28 -2.42 8.09 4.79
CA TRP A 28 -3.69 8.65 4.35
C TRP A 28 -4.77 8.43 5.41
N GLU A 29 -5.64 9.42 5.59
CA GLU A 29 -6.81 9.29 6.45
C GLU A 29 -7.91 8.47 5.76
N THR A 30 -8.48 7.51 6.47
CA THR A 30 -9.62 6.76 5.92
C THR A 30 -10.81 7.69 5.68
N TYR A 31 -11.59 7.41 4.64
CA TYR A 31 -12.88 8.05 4.40
C TYR A 31 -13.98 6.99 4.51
N ASP A 32 -14.97 7.23 5.37
CA ASP A 32 -15.98 6.23 5.77
C ASP A 32 -15.38 4.89 6.24
N GLY A 33 -14.19 4.94 6.84
CA GLY A 33 -13.47 3.77 7.35
C GLY A 33 -12.63 3.03 6.30
N TYR A 34 -12.50 3.55 5.08
CA TYR A 34 -11.75 2.92 4.00
C TYR A 34 -10.59 3.78 3.47
N VAL A 35 -9.54 3.09 3.03
CA VAL A 35 -8.45 3.63 2.23
C VAL A 35 -8.01 2.53 1.27
N MET A 36 -7.59 2.90 0.06
CA MET A 36 -7.02 1.99 -0.92
C MET A 36 -5.56 2.36 -1.19
N PHE A 37 -4.72 1.34 -1.32
CA PHE A 37 -3.35 1.50 -1.78
C PHE A 37 -3.10 0.61 -3.00
N VAL A 38 -2.23 1.06 -3.88
CA VAL A 38 -1.84 0.37 -5.11
C VAL A 38 -0.38 -0.02 -4.97
N VAL A 39 -0.12 -1.32 -5.08
CA VAL A 39 1.23 -1.88 -5.10
C VAL A 39 1.55 -2.31 -6.51
N ARG A 40 2.73 -1.93 -7.00
CA ARG A 40 3.25 -2.39 -8.29
C ARG A 40 4.38 -3.39 -8.06
N ALA A 41 4.28 -4.54 -8.71
CA ALA A 41 5.38 -5.49 -8.80
C ALA A 41 6.58 -4.85 -9.51
N GLY A 42 7.79 -5.21 -9.06
CA GLY A 42 9.03 -4.92 -9.77
C GLY A 42 9.23 -5.88 -10.95
N GLU A 43 10.43 -5.84 -11.53
CA GLU A 43 10.82 -6.72 -12.64
C GLU A 43 11.27 -8.11 -12.13
N GLU A 44 11.77 -8.18 -10.90
CA GLU A 44 12.28 -9.41 -10.30
C GLU A 44 11.20 -10.20 -9.58
N ALA A 45 11.26 -11.53 -9.68
CA ALA A 45 10.45 -12.42 -8.87
C ALA A 45 10.82 -12.30 -7.38
N GLY A 46 9.84 -12.51 -6.50
CA GLY A 46 10.07 -12.46 -5.06
C GLY A 46 8.81 -12.18 -4.26
N MET A 47 9.00 -11.70 -3.03
CA MET A 47 7.90 -11.34 -2.14
C MET A 47 7.82 -9.82 -1.99
N ILE A 48 6.61 -9.28 -2.08
CA ILE A 48 6.30 -7.95 -1.60
C ILE A 48 5.74 -8.08 -0.19
N GLU A 49 6.32 -7.32 0.73
CA GLU A 49 5.97 -7.29 2.14
C GLU A 49 5.25 -5.98 2.43
N VAL A 50 3.92 -6.04 2.61
CA VAL A 50 3.11 -4.85 2.93
C VAL A 50 2.76 -4.86 4.42
N THR A 51 3.07 -3.77 5.10
CA THR A 51 2.66 -3.52 6.49
C THR A 51 1.73 -2.31 6.55
N VAL A 52 0.52 -2.53 7.07
CA VAL A 52 -0.48 -1.49 7.32
C VAL A 52 -0.61 -1.29 8.83
N ALA A 53 -0.50 -0.05 9.26
CA ALA A 53 -0.64 0.35 10.66
C ALA A 53 -1.57 1.57 10.72
N ALA A 54 -2.36 1.64 11.78
CA ALA A 54 -3.21 2.78 12.13
C ALA A 54 -3.26 2.90 13.65
N GLU A 55 -3.36 4.12 14.15
CA GLU A 55 -3.40 4.36 15.60
C GLU A 55 -4.56 3.59 16.26
N GLY A 56 -4.27 2.93 17.39
CA GLY A 56 -5.26 2.14 18.12
C GLY A 56 -5.67 0.83 17.45
N CYS A 57 -5.08 0.48 16.30
CA CYS A 57 -5.34 -0.77 15.58
C CYS A 57 -4.13 -1.71 15.64
N GLU A 58 -4.39 -3.03 15.60
CA GLU A 58 -3.33 -4.02 15.40
C GLU A 58 -2.74 -3.87 13.99
N GLU A 59 -1.41 -3.96 13.87
CA GLU A 59 -0.76 -3.96 12.57
C GLU A 59 -1.16 -5.17 11.73
N ARG A 60 -1.24 -4.97 10.42
CA ARG A 60 -1.55 -6.02 9.45
C ARG A 60 -0.41 -6.21 8.47
N TYR A 61 -0.06 -7.48 8.24
CA TYR A 61 0.94 -7.90 7.28
C TYR A 61 0.27 -8.61 6.11
N ILE A 62 0.60 -8.19 4.89
CA ILE A 62 0.04 -8.75 3.65
C ILE A 62 1.20 -9.13 2.71
N PRO A 63 1.54 -10.43 2.61
CA PRO A 63 2.52 -10.91 1.65
C PRO A 63 1.92 -11.05 0.26
N ILE A 64 2.62 -10.58 -0.77
CA ILE A 64 2.22 -10.73 -2.18
C ILE A 64 3.38 -11.37 -2.96
N GLU A 65 3.15 -12.53 -3.55
CA GLU A 65 4.13 -13.21 -4.39
C GLU A 65 4.17 -12.59 -5.80
N VAL A 66 5.36 -12.14 -6.22
CA VAL A 66 5.66 -11.74 -7.59
C VAL A 66 6.29 -12.91 -8.30
N LYS A 67 5.63 -13.38 -9.35
CA LYS A 67 6.11 -14.47 -10.20
C LYS A 67 6.86 -13.91 -11.39
N PRO A 68 7.90 -14.60 -11.87
CA PRO A 68 8.59 -14.19 -13.09
C PRO A 68 7.64 -14.30 -14.27
N ASP A 69 7.80 -13.40 -15.24
CA ASP A 69 7.11 -13.50 -16.53
C ASP A 69 7.85 -14.55 -17.36
N LYS A 70 7.29 -15.76 -17.37
CA LYS A 70 7.72 -17.01 -18.05
C LYS A 70 9.16 -17.10 -18.59
#